data_AF-A0A6B3HUK0-F1
#
_entry.id   AF-A0A6B3HUK0-F1
#
_cell.length_a   1.000
_cell.length_b   1.000
_cell.length_c   1.000
_cell.angle_alpha   90.00
_cell.angle_beta   90.00
_cell.angle_gamma   90.00
#
_symmetry.space_group_name_H-M   'P 1'
#
loop_
_entity.id
_entity.type
_entity.pdbx_description
1 polymer ?
#
loop_
_entity_poly.entity_id
_entity_poly.type
_entity_poly.pdbx_seq_one_letter_code
_entity_poly.pdbx_strand_id
1 'polypeptide(L)' 'MTWSEMQPLLTQGTFDTLYMVLWSALVTVVGGLPLGVLLVLTDKGGLLQNTAVNKVIGVIVNIGRSLPF' A
#
# COMPACT_ATOMS: atom_id res chain seq x y z
N MET A 1 -29.31 -15.63 16.85
CA MET A 1 -28.20 -14.77 17.27
C MET A 1 -28.76 -13.68 18.18
N THR A 2 -28.52 -13.83 19.47
CA THR A 2 -28.79 -12.80 20.47
C THR A 2 -27.61 -11.81 20.52
N TRP A 3 -27.83 -10.62 21.07
CA TRP A 3 -26.78 -9.60 21.20
C TRP A 3 -25.52 -10.13 21.91
N SER A 4 -25.69 -10.95 22.95
CA SER A 4 -24.62 -11.60 23.70
C SER A 4 -23.77 -12.56 22.87
N GLU A 5 -24.33 -13.15 21.81
CA GLU A 5 -23.60 -14.04 20.88
C GLU A 5 -22.89 -13.23 19.78
N MET A 6 -23.44 -12.08 19.38
CA MET A 6 -22.90 -11.24 18.31
C MET A 6 -21.76 -10.33 18.77
N GLN A 7 -21.86 -9.77 19.98
CA GLN A 7 -20.86 -8.87 20.55
C GLN A 7 -19.41 -9.40 20.46
N PRO A 8 -19.09 -10.65 20.86
CA PRO A 8 -17.73 -11.16 20.78
C PRO A 8 -17.25 -11.29 19.32
N LEU A 9 -18.12 -11.71 18.40
CA LEU A 9 -17.78 -11.85 16.98
C LEU A 9 -17.46 -10.50 16.34
N LEU A 10 -18.26 -9.47 16.62
CA LEU A 10 -18.03 -8.12 16.10
C LEU A 10 -16.76 -7.50 16.68
N THR A 11 -16.51 -7.71 17.97
CA THR A 11 -15.31 -7.23 18.64
C THR A 11 -14.07 -7.87 18.03
N GLN A 12 -14.08 -9.20 17.88
CA GLN A 12 -12.99 -9.93 17.26
C GLN A 12 -12.75 -9.48 15.81
N GLY A 13 -13.80 -9.42 14.99
CA GLY A 13 -13.68 -8.98 13.59
C GLY A 13 -13.18 -7.54 13.45
N THR A 14 -13.52 -6.66 14.40
CA THR A 14 -12.98 -5.29 14.44
C THR A 14 -11.47 -5.31 14.69
N PHE A 15 -11.00 -6.09 15.67
CA PHE A 15 -9.57 -6.21 15.96
C PHE A 15 -8.80 -6.88 14.81
N ASP A 16 -9.37 -7.92 14.20
CA ASP A 16 -8.77 -8.59 13.05
C ASP A 16 -8.59 -7.60 11.88
N THR A 17 -9.63 -6.80 11.60
CA THR A 17 -9.57 -5.78 10.54
C THR A 17 -8.53 -4.70 10.87
N LEU A 18 -8.52 -4.20 12.10
CA LEU A 18 -7.53 -3.21 12.54
C LEU A 18 -6.11 -3.77 12.40
N TYR A 19 -5.89 -5.02 12.79
CA TYR A 19 -4.60 -5.67 12.69
C TYR A 19 -4.14 -5.80 11.22
N MET A 20 -5.02 -6.27 10.32
CA MET A 20 -4.73 -6.38 8.90
C MET A 20 -4.41 -5.03 8.26
N VAL A 21 -5.22 -4.00 8.54
CA VAL A 21 -5.03 -2.66 8.00
C VAL A 21 -3.75 -2.03 8.52
N LEU A 22 -3.46 -2.16 9.82
CA LEU A 22 -2.26 -1.61 10.43
C LEU A 22 -0.99 -2.16 9.77
N TRP A 23 -0.90 -3.49 9.64
CA TRP A 23 0.25 -4.11 8.99
C TRP A 23 0.37 -3.76 7.51
N SER A 24 -0.75 -3.74 6.79
CA SER A 24 -0.78 -3.34 5.38
C SER A 24 -0.31 -1.90 5.21
N ALA A 25 -0.76 -0.99 6.07
CA ALA A 25 -0.35 0.41 6.08
C ALA A 25 1.14 0.55 6.40
N LEU A 26 1.66 -0.15 7.41
CA LEU A 26 3.08 -0.11 7.78
C LEU A 26 3.97 -0.56 6.62
N VAL A 27 3.66 -1.70 5.99
CA VAL A 27 4.42 -2.20 4.84
C VAL A 27 4.33 -1.23 3.67
N THR A 28 3.15 -0.66 3.41
CA THR A 28 2.94 0.33 2.34
C THR A 28 3.72 1.62 2.60
N VAL A 29 3.80 2.10 3.85
CA VAL A 29 4.58 3.28 4.19
C VAL A 29 6.07 2.99 4.05
N VAL A 30 6.55 1.87 4.58
CA VAL A 30 7.99 1.54 4.55
C VAL A 30 8.49 1.26 3.13
N GLY A 31 7.70 0.57 2.29
CA GLY A 31 8.12 0.21 0.92
C GLY A 31 7.59 1.17 -0.16
N GLY A 32 6.30 1.51 -0.08
CA GLY A 32 5.63 2.35 -1.06
C GLY A 32 6.04 3.82 -1.02
N LEU A 33 6.31 4.38 0.17
CA LEU A 33 6.76 5.78 0.27
C LEU A 33 8.14 5.98 -0.39
N PRO A 34 9.18 5.18 -0.10
CA PRO A 34 10.46 5.31 -0.81
C PRO A 34 10.34 5.10 -2.32
N LEU A 35 9.54 4.12 -2.78
CA LEU A 35 9.30 3.90 -4.20
C LEU A 35 8.62 5.09 -4.86
N GLY A 36 7.62 5.70 -4.21
CA GLY A 36 6.94 6.90 -4.69
C GLY A 36 7.88 8.09 -4.78
N VAL A 37 8.72 8.30 -3.75
CA VAL A 37 9.75 9.35 -3.75
C VAL A 37 10.76 9.11 -4.88
N LEU A 38 11.23 7.89 -5.07
CA LEU A 38 12.17 7.55 -6.15
C LEU A 38 11.58 7.84 -7.53
N LEU A 39 10.29 7.51 -7.76
CA LEU A 39 9.62 7.86 -9.01
C LEU A 39 9.60 9.38 -9.23
N VAL A 40 9.27 10.17 -8.22
CA VAL A 40 9.28 11.65 -8.33
C VAL A 40 10.69 12.18 -8.61
N LEU A 41 11.71 11.67 -7.90
CA LEU A 41 13.09 12.14 -8.07
C LEU A 41 13.68 11.77 -9.44
N THR A 42 13.28 10.64 -10.03
CA THR A 42 13.80 10.12 -11.30
C THR A 42 13.02 10.60 -12.53
N ASP A 43 11.94 11.36 -12.35
CA ASP A 43 11.14 11.91 -13.45
C ASP A 43 11.90 12.98 -14.26
N LYS A 44 11.38 13.34 -15.43
CA LYS A 44 11.92 14.42 -16.27
C LYS A 44 11.87 15.75 -15.51
N GLY A 45 13.02 16.41 -15.38
CA GLY A 45 13.16 17.63 -14.56
C GLY A 45 13.32 17.36 -13.07
N GLY A 46 13.38 16.10 -12.64
CA GLY A 46 13.65 15.70 -11.26
C GLY A 46 15.12 15.78 -10.87
N LEU A 47 15.40 15.80 -9.57
CA LEU A 47 16.76 15.91 -9.01
C LEU A 47 17.70 14.76 -9.42
N LEU A 48 17.16 13.55 -9.58
CA LEU A 48 17.88 12.35 -9.98
C LEU A 48 17.39 11.84 -11.33
N GLN A 49 17.12 12.76 -12.27
CA GLN A 49 16.48 12.47 -13.55
C GLN A 49 17.08 11.22 -14.22
N ASN A 50 16.26 10.16 -14.29
CA ASN A 50 16.59 8.92 -14.95
C ASN A 50 15.30 8.30 -15.51
N THR A 51 15.01 8.68 -16.76
CA THR A 51 13.77 8.27 -17.45
C THR A 51 13.67 6.77 -17.69
N ALA A 52 14.80 6.05 -17.79
CA ALA A 52 14.79 4.60 -17.93
C ALA A 52 14.35 3.92 -16.62
N VAL A 53 14.96 4.32 -15.49
CA VAL A 53 14.60 3.80 -14.16
C VAL A 53 13.16 4.16 -13.82
N ASN A 54 12.76 5.41 -14.02
CA ASN A 54 11.40 5.87 -13.78
C ASN A 54 10.37 5.04 -14.59
N LYS A 55 10.64 4.80 -15.87
CA LYS A 55 9.74 4.03 -16.74
C LYS A 55 9.63 2.57 -16.30
N VAL A 56 10.74 1.92 -15.95
CA VAL A 56 10.72 0.51 -15.50
C VAL A 56 9.98 0.37 -14.18
N ILE A 57 10.33 1.18 -13.18
CA ILE A 57 9.66 1.15 -11.86
C ILE A 57 8.18 1.51 -12.02
N GLY A 58 7.87 2.51 -12.84
CA GLY A 58 6.50 2.95 -13.11
C GLY A 58 5.65 1.85 -13.73
N VAL A 59 6.18 1.06 -14.66
CA VAL A 59 5.47 -0.11 -15.20
C VAL A 59 5.18 -1.14 -14.11
N ILE A 60 6.16 -1.48 -13.28
CA ILE A 60 5.98 -2.46 -12.17
C ILE A 60 4.89 -1.98 -11.20
N VAL A 61 4.93 -0.71 -10.79
CA VAL A 61 3.94 -0.12 -9.89
C VAL A 61 2.56 -0.10 -10.52
N ASN A 62 2.46 0.27 -11.81
CA ASN A 62 1.17 0.32 -12.51
C ASN A 62 0.56 -1.08 -12.69
N ILE A 63 1.37 -2.12 -12.91
CA ILE A 63 0.89 -3.52 -12.93
C ILE A 63 0.29 -3.87 -11.57
N GLY A 64 1.02 -3.63 -10.47
CA GLY A 64 0.52 -3.90 -9.13
C GLY A 64 -0.80 -3.17 -8.83
N ARG A 65 -0.93 -1.91 -9.27
CA ARG A 65 -2.16 -1.11 -9.12
C ARG A 65 -3.33 -1.59 -9.98
N SER A 66 -3.07 -2.34 -11.05
CA SER A 66 -4.10 -2.81 -11.98
C SER A 66 -4.70 -4.18 -11.59
N LEU A 67 -4.15 -4.86 -10.59
CA LEU A 67 -4.66 -6.13 -10.10
C LEU A 67 -5.95 -5.91 -9.27
N PRO A 68 -7.07 -6.60 -9.56
CA PRO A 68 -8.26 -6.57 -8.71
C PRO A 68 -8.02 -7.39 -7.44
N PHE A 69 -8.42 -6.83 -6.28
CA PHE A 69 -8.31 -7.42 -4.94
C PHE A 69 -9.67 -7.53 -4.27
#